data_AF-A0A5D0PV81-F1
#
_entry.id   AF-A0A5D0PV81-F1
#
_cell.length_a   1.000
_cell.length_b   1.000
_cell.length_c   1.000
_cell.angle_alpha   90.00
_cell.angle_beta   90.00
_cell.angle_gamma   90.00
#
_symmetry.space_group_name_H-M   'P 1'
#
loop_
_entity.id
_entity.type
_entity.pdbx_description
1 polymer ?
#
loop_
_entity_poly.entity_id
_entity_poly.type
_entity_poly.pdbx_seq_one_letter_code
_entity_poly.pdbx_strand_id
1 'polypeptide(L)'
;MLPIRPLIIGATMTAAVAVPLALPAQAARLAPMPPTLTGVRVAHHPGFDRLVFEFRGRLPHTVQTRYVNRIVDQATGRTVSVVGDALLRVRFEEASTATGPSRTTYPLPGVIQIAAATPYNSELTYGVGLARQAPYRVYKLTRPSRVVVDITTPYRTVPVRDYFLNTASYNTGRTPYTTAVQRPVIPPATACGALQRLFAGPTQAEKAQGLRFVSSRATGFSKLTVKRGVARVYLTGRLSGAGSTFTIADEIKPTLKQFPSIKWVKIYDARGHTQQPYGPSDSVPRSLEP
;
A
#
# COMPACT_ATOMS: atom_id res chain seq x y z
N MET A 1 33.23 113.89 15.79
CA MET A 1 33.11 112.66 14.98
C MET A 1 32.80 111.50 15.94
N LEU A 2 31.54 111.09 16.03
CA LEU A 2 31.08 109.91 16.78
C LEU A 2 30.57 108.89 15.75
N PRO A 3 31.03 107.61 15.75
CA PRO A 3 30.55 106.61 14.81
C PRO A 3 29.34 105.84 15.36
N ILE A 4 28.30 105.73 14.54
CA ILE A 4 27.09 104.92 14.76
C ILE A 4 27.40 103.47 14.36
N ARG A 5 27.16 102.52 15.27
CA ARG A 5 27.31 101.07 15.06
C ARG A 5 26.04 100.47 14.44
N PRO A 6 26.12 99.57 13.44
CA PRO A 6 25.02 98.69 13.08
C PRO A 6 25.15 97.32 13.78
N LEU A 7 23.97 96.78 14.15
CA LEU A 7 23.74 95.50 14.81
C LEU A 7 23.65 94.39 13.73
N ILE A 8 24.44 93.32 13.87
CA ILE A 8 24.32 92.11 13.04
C ILE A 8 23.71 90.99 13.89
N ILE A 9 22.56 90.47 13.46
CA ILE A 9 21.83 89.36 14.08
C ILE A 9 22.45 88.05 13.58
N GLY A 10 23.00 87.24 14.48
CA GLY A 10 23.51 85.89 14.19
C GLY A 10 22.38 84.86 14.21
N ALA A 11 22.24 84.10 13.13
CA ALA A 11 21.37 82.93 13.05
C ALA A 11 22.19 81.66 13.33
N THR A 12 21.89 80.96 14.42
CA THR A 12 22.48 79.66 14.75
C THR A 12 21.67 78.53 14.09
N MET A 13 22.28 77.78 13.17
CA MET A 13 21.76 76.51 12.67
C MET A 13 22.30 75.34 13.49
N THR A 14 21.43 74.62 14.18
CA THR A 14 21.73 73.31 14.80
C THR A 14 21.47 72.19 13.80
N ALA A 15 22.52 71.46 13.40
CA ALA A 15 22.42 70.25 12.59
C ALA A 15 22.15 69.02 13.49
N ALA A 16 21.06 68.30 13.24
CA ALA A 16 20.77 67.03 13.90
C ALA A 16 21.47 65.88 13.16
N VAL A 17 22.34 65.15 13.85
CA VAL A 17 22.97 63.93 13.32
C VAL A 17 22.06 62.73 13.63
N ALA A 18 21.49 62.12 12.58
CA ALA A 18 20.76 60.86 12.69
C ALA A 18 21.73 59.69 12.51
N VAL A 19 21.92 58.89 13.56
CA VAL A 19 22.68 57.63 13.49
C VAL A 19 21.70 56.51 13.11
N PRO A 20 21.87 55.79 11.99
CA PRO A 20 21.00 54.69 11.65
C PRO A 20 21.33 53.48 12.54
N LEU A 21 20.33 53.00 13.27
CA LEU A 21 20.39 51.70 13.95
C LEU A 21 20.33 50.60 12.91
N ALA A 22 21.49 50.02 12.58
CA ALA A 22 21.56 48.80 11.78
C ALA A 22 21.10 47.61 12.63
N LEU A 23 19.90 47.09 12.34
CA LEU A 23 19.43 45.82 12.90
C LEU A 23 20.34 44.69 12.37
N PRO A 24 20.77 43.73 13.20
CA PRO A 24 21.53 42.59 12.69
C PRO A 24 20.65 41.83 11.69
N ALA A 25 21.15 41.65 10.47
CA ALA A 25 20.53 40.82 9.48
C ALA A 25 20.50 39.38 10.01
N GLN A 26 19.36 38.96 10.54
CA GLN A 26 19.13 37.58 10.92
C GLN A 26 19.22 36.75 9.63
N ALA A 27 20.33 36.06 9.42
CA ALA A 27 20.46 35.13 8.31
C ALA A 27 19.30 34.13 8.41
N ALA A 28 18.37 34.20 7.45
CA ALA A 28 17.30 33.23 7.34
C ALA A 28 17.96 31.86 7.14
N ARG A 29 17.98 31.04 8.20
CA ARG A 29 18.39 29.64 8.06
C ARG A 29 17.40 29.03 7.08
N LEU A 30 17.87 28.69 5.88
CA LEU A 30 17.10 27.89 4.94
C LEU A 30 16.56 26.68 5.71
N ALA A 31 15.24 26.55 5.78
CA ALA A 31 14.63 25.41 6.44
C ALA A 31 15.25 24.12 5.87
N PRO A 32 15.71 23.17 6.70
CA PRO A 32 16.34 21.96 6.21
C PRO A 32 15.38 21.27 5.25
N MET A 33 15.79 21.03 3.99
CA MET A 33 14.94 20.33 3.04
C MET A 33 14.51 18.98 3.65
N PRO A 34 13.22 18.62 3.58
CA PRO A 34 12.76 17.36 4.14
C PRO A 34 13.39 16.18 3.40
N PRO A 35 13.72 15.08 4.09
CA PRO A 35 14.16 13.84 3.44
C PRO A 35 13.14 13.39 2.40
N THR A 36 13.61 13.11 1.20
CA THR A 36 12.76 12.65 0.09
C THR A 36 12.87 11.14 -0.04
N LEU A 37 11.77 10.41 0.13
CA LEU A 37 11.71 8.99 -0.14
C LEU A 37 11.88 8.74 -1.65
N THR A 38 12.91 7.97 -1.99
CA THR A 38 13.27 7.64 -3.39
C THR A 38 12.93 6.21 -3.76
N GLY A 39 12.78 5.31 -2.79
CA GLY A 39 12.49 3.91 -3.08
C GLY A 39 11.92 3.14 -1.91
N VAL A 40 11.10 2.15 -2.23
CA VAL A 40 10.59 1.14 -1.30
C VAL A 40 10.95 -0.23 -1.86
N ARG A 41 11.76 -1.00 -1.13
CA ARG A 41 12.24 -2.32 -1.53
C ARG A 41 11.86 -3.35 -0.48
N VAL A 42 11.54 -4.55 -0.92
CA VAL A 42 11.27 -5.68 -0.03
C VAL A 42 12.01 -6.91 -0.54
N ALA A 43 12.65 -7.64 0.36
CA ALA A 43 13.29 -8.91 0.06
C ALA A 43 13.10 -9.90 1.20
N HIS A 44 13.07 -11.20 0.88
CA HIS A 44 13.12 -12.26 1.88
C HIS A 44 14.58 -12.59 2.21
N HIS A 45 14.86 -12.76 3.50
CA HIS A 45 16.09 -13.29 4.05
C HIS A 45 15.77 -14.51 4.91
N PRO A 46 16.75 -15.38 5.23
CA PRO A 46 16.53 -16.48 6.14
C PRO A 46 15.92 -16.02 7.48
N GLY A 47 14.66 -16.38 7.72
CA GLY A 47 13.91 -16.09 8.94
C GLY A 47 13.27 -14.71 9.05
N PHE A 48 13.40 -13.82 8.05
CA PHE A 48 12.72 -12.53 8.07
C PHE A 48 12.50 -11.94 6.66
N ASP A 49 11.47 -11.11 6.53
CA ASP A 49 11.28 -10.23 5.37
C ASP A 49 11.79 -8.84 5.72
N ARG A 50 12.65 -8.28 4.87
CA ARG A 50 13.23 -6.95 5.04
C ARG A 50 12.54 -5.95 4.14
N LEU A 51 11.89 -4.96 4.73
CA LEU A 51 11.34 -3.79 4.07
C LEU A 51 12.31 -2.61 4.26
N VAL A 52 12.72 -1.99 3.16
CA VAL A 52 13.64 -0.85 3.13
C VAL A 52 12.98 0.34 2.49
N PHE A 53 12.91 1.45 3.22
CA PHE A 53 12.56 2.77 2.72
C PHE A 53 13.85 3.57 2.53
N GLU A 54 14.19 3.87 1.29
CA GLU A 54 15.39 4.60 0.90
C GLU A 54 15.07 6.08 0.73
N PHE A 55 15.90 6.94 1.33
CA PHE A 55 15.73 8.39 1.33
C PHE A 55 16.95 9.08 0.71
N ARG A 56 16.69 10.13 -0.06
CA ARG A 56 17.68 11.12 -0.45
C ARG A 56 17.80 12.19 0.63
N GLY A 57 19.04 12.53 0.98
CA GLY A 57 19.36 13.49 2.04
C GLY A 57 19.42 12.81 3.41
N ARG A 58 18.94 13.51 4.44
CA ARG A 58 18.88 12.99 5.82
C ARG A 58 17.86 11.86 5.96
N LEU A 59 17.79 11.27 7.15
CA LEU A 59 16.72 10.35 7.52
C LEU A 59 15.57 11.13 8.18
N PRO A 60 14.30 10.68 8.06
CA PRO A 60 13.21 11.19 8.87
C PRO A 60 13.56 11.10 10.35
N HIS A 61 13.31 12.17 11.12
CA HIS A 61 13.56 12.17 12.56
C HIS A 61 12.61 11.19 13.25
N THR A 62 11.31 11.35 13.02
CA THR A 62 10.27 10.49 13.57
C THR A 62 9.90 9.38 12.59
N VAL A 63 9.98 8.13 13.06
CA VAL A 63 9.44 6.96 12.39
C VAL A 63 8.50 6.26 13.36
N GLN A 64 7.22 6.20 13.04
CA GLN A 64 6.23 5.52 13.85
C GLN A 64 5.78 4.24 13.16
N THR A 65 5.86 3.13 13.88
CA THR A 65 5.35 1.84 13.41
C THR A 65 4.35 1.28 14.40
N ARG A 66 3.22 0.79 13.90
CA ARG A 66 2.16 0.25 14.76
C ARG A 66 1.29 -0.74 14.00
N TYR A 67 0.96 -1.86 14.62
CA TYR A 67 -0.13 -2.71 14.16
C TYR A 67 -1.48 -2.01 14.34
N VAL A 68 -2.30 -2.02 13.30
CA VAL A 68 -3.59 -1.35 13.26
C VAL A 68 -4.64 -2.21 12.58
N ASN A 69 -5.93 -1.96 12.86
CA ASN A 69 -7.02 -2.70 12.22
C ASN A 69 -7.36 -2.17 10.82
N ARG A 70 -6.99 -0.92 10.52
CA ARG A 70 -7.17 -0.29 9.21
C ARG A 70 -6.10 0.77 8.97
N ILE A 71 -5.71 0.93 7.71
CA ILE A 71 -4.85 2.02 7.25
C ILE A 71 -5.75 3.15 6.77
N VAL A 72 -5.59 4.34 7.34
CA VAL A 72 -6.42 5.51 7.00
C VAL A 72 -5.55 6.50 6.23
N ASP A 73 -6.05 6.89 5.04
CA ASP A 73 -5.50 7.98 4.26
C ASP A 73 -5.89 9.31 4.93
N GLN A 74 -4.91 10.05 5.43
CA GLN A 74 -5.17 11.28 6.20
C GLN A 74 -5.68 12.44 5.34
N ALA A 75 -5.36 12.46 4.05
CA ALA A 75 -5.83 13.50 3.13
C ALA A 75 -7.33 13.32 2.80
N THR A 76 -7.81 12.09 2.71
CA THR A 76 -9.19 11.77 2.27
C THR A 76 -10.10 11.23 3.37
N GLY A 77 -9.54 10.82 4.51
CA GLY A 77 -10.25 10.10 5.58
C GLY A 77 -10.67 8.67 5.22
N ARG A 78 -10.37 8.20 3.99
CA ARG A 78 -10.80 6.87 3.51
C ARG A 78 -9.82 5.79 3.95
N THR A 79 -10.31 4.54 3.98
CA THR A 79 -9.45 3.39 4.25
C THR A 79 -8.63 3.04 3.02
N VAL A 80 -7.32 2.89 3.20
CA VAL A 80 -6.42 2.32 2.18
C VAL A 80 -6.54 0.80 2.27
N SER A 81 -7.09 0.18 1.24
CA SER A 81 -7.15 -1.28 1.15
C SER A 81 -5.75 -1.86 1.00
N VAL A 82 -5.39 -2.76 1.92
CA VAL A 82 -4.14 -3.51 1.96
C VAL A 82 -4.49 -4.93 2.36
N VAL A 83 -3.97 -5.91 1.63
CA VAL A 83 -4.28 -7.32 1.88
C VAL A 83 -3.30 -7.94 2.88
N GLY A 84 -3.84 -8.54 3.94
CA GLY A 84 -3.10 -9.32 4.94
C GLY A 84 -3.95 -9.64 6.17
N ASP A 85 -3.54 -10.64 6.94
CA ASP A 85 -4.11 -10.97 8.27
C ASP A 85 -3.72 -9.95 9.34
N ALA A 86 -2.62 -9.24 9.14
CA ALA A 86 -2.19 -8.14 10.00
C ALA A 86 -1.73 -6.95 9.17
N LEU A 87 -2.06 -5.75 9.64
CA LEU A 87 -1.67 -4.50 8.97
C LEU A 87 -0.70 -3.73 9.86
N LEU A 88 0.53 -3.56 9.38
CA LEU A 88 1.53 -2.72 10.00
C LEU A 88 1.54 -1.34 9.32
N ARG A 89 1.22 -0.29 10.07
CA ARG A 89 1.37 1.10 9.59
C ARG A 89 2.81 1.54 9.81
N VAL A 90 3.42 2.13 8.79
CA VAL A 90 4.71 2.82 8.86
C VAL A 90 4.50 4.28 8.48
N ARG A 91 4.77 5.20 9.40
CA ARG A 91 4.58 6.64 9.25
C ARG A 91 5.90 7.37 9.40
N PHE A 92 6.18 8.28 8.47
CA PHE A 92 7.34 9.16 8.47
C PHE A 92 6.86 10.59 8.57
N GLU A 93 7.32 11.32 9.59
CA GLU A 93 7.04 12.75 9.74
C GLU A 93 8.16 13.57 9.11
N GLU A 94 7.81 14.77 8.64
CA GLU A 94 8.71 15.69 7.93
C GLU A 94 9.37 15.05 6.70
N ALA A 95 8.68 14.15 6.00
CA ALA A 95 9.21 13.46 4.83
C ALA A 95 8.39 13.78 3.58
N SER A 96 9.06 13.82 2.43
CA SER A 96 8.42 14.04 1.13
C SER A 96 8.66 12.85 0.20
N THR A 97 7.86 12.73 -0.84
CA THR A 97 8.07 11.76 -1.92
C THR A 97 7.67 12.40 -3.24
N ALA A 98 8.35 12.04 -4.32
CA ALA A 98 7.97 12.45 -5.68
C ALA A 98 6.86 11.55 -6.27
N THR A 99 6.53 10.44 -5.58
CA THR A 99 5.57 9.44 -6.07
C THR A 99 4.23 9.56 -5.35
N GLY A 100 3.13 9.41 -6.10
CA GLY A 100 1.79 9.37 -5.52
C GLY A 100 1.47 8.06 -4.80
N PRO A 101 0.20 7.89 -4.37
CA PRO A 101 -0.30 6.63 -3.84
C PRO A 101 0.03 5.46 -4.77
N SER A 102 0.54 4.37 -4.21
CA SER A 102 0.95 3.19 -4.96
C SER A 102 0.58 1.92 -4.18
N ARG A 103 0.48 0.80 -4.89
CA ARG A 103 0.21 -0.51 -4.30
C ARG A 103 1.03 -1.57 -5.01
N THR A 104 1.84 -2.28 -4.23
CA THR A 104 2.78 -3.28 -4.73
C THR A 104 2.58 -4.59 -3.99
N THR A 105 2.45 -5.67 -4.75
CA THR A 105 2.25 -7.03 -4.23
C THR A 105 3.55 -7.82 -4.34
N TYR A 106 3.83 -8.59 -3.30
CA TYR A 106 5.07 -9.34 -3.14
C TYR A 106 4.78 -10.83 -2.90
N PRO A 107 5.51 -11.74 -3.56
CA PRO A 107 5.36 -13.18 -3.36
C PRO A 107 6.29 -13.67 -2.24
N LEU A 108 6.26 -13.03 -1.06
CA LEU A 108 7.15 -13.35 0.07
C LEU A 108 6.41 -14.06 1.21
N PRO A 109 7.08 -14.82 2.09
CA PRO A 109 6.43 -15.57 3.16
C PRO A 109 5.56 -14.71 4.08
N GLY A 110 6.05 -13.55 4.53
CA GLY A 110 5.36 -12.66 5.45
C GLY A 110 4.69 -11.48 4.76
N VAL A 111 5.43 -10.67 4.02
CA VAL A 111 4.89 -9.48 3.35
C VAL A 111 4.10 -9.89 2.11
N ILE A 112 2.81 -9.54 2.11
CA ILE A 112 1.90 -9.78 0.98
C ILE A 112 1.83 -8.54 0.09
N GLN A 113 1.58 -7.38 0.70
CA GLN A 113 1.29 -6.17 -0.06
C GLN A 113 1.72 -4.94 0.72
N ILE A 114 2.18 -3.92 0.00
CA ILE A 114 2.43 -2.59 0.54
C ILE A 114 1.59 -1.59 -0.24
N ALA A 115 0.93 -0.67 0.47
CA ALA A 115 0.26 0.46 -0.14
C ALA A 115 0.68 1.78 0.51
N ALA A 116 0.91 2.79 -0.31
CA ALA A 116 1.11 4.17 0.14
C ALA A 116 -0.24 4.89 0.22
N ALA A 117 -0.47 5.60 1.31
CA ALA A 117 -1.52 6.62 1.39
C ALA A 117 -1.10 7.89 0.66
N THR A 118 -2.06 8.79 0.43
CA THR A 118 -1.79 10.14 -0.09
C THR A 118 -0.88 10.91 0.88
N PRO A 119 0.27 11.45 0.43
CA PRO A 119 1.09 12.33 1.24
C PRO A 119 0.27 13.53 1.77
N TYR A 120 0.40 13.87 3.04
CA TYR A 120 -0.39 14.91 3.69
C TYR A 120 0.42 15.64 4.75
N ASN A 121 0.48 16.98 4.74
CA ASN A 121 1.18 17.79 5.75
C ASN A 121 2.61 17.30 6.09
N SER A 122 3.42 17.02 5.05
CA SER A 122 4.79 16.48 5.19
C SER A 122 4.86 15.13 5.92
N GLU A 123 3.79 14.35 5.85
CA GLU A 123 3.72 13.00 6.38
C GLU A 123 3.55 11.99 5.24
N LEU A 124 4.31 10.89 5.34
CA LEU A 124 4.14 9.71 4.51
C LEU A 124 3.61 8.56 5.35
N THR A 125 2.50 7.96 4.92
CA THR A 125 1.92 6.78 5.57
C THR A 125 1.89 5.60 4.61
N TYR A 126 2.45 4.46 5.05
CA TYR A 126 2.44 3.18 4.35
C TYR A 126 1.71 2.13 5.17
N GLY A 127 0.87 1.35 4.51
CA GLY A 127 0.29 0.13 5.04
C GLY A 127 1.01 -1.10 4.50
N VAL A 128 1.50 -1.95 5.41
CA VAL A 128 2.16 -3.22 5.08
C VAL A 128 1.25 -4.35 5.51
N GLY A 129 0.71 -5.08 4.55
CA GLY A 129 -0.12 -6.26 4.75
C GLY A 129 0.73 -7.50 4.90
N LEU A 130 0.56 -8.18 6.04
CA LEU A 130 1.30 -9.37 6.40
C LEU A 130 0.40 -10.61 6.38
N ALA A 131 0.96 -11.75 5.99
CA ALA A 131 0.31 -13.06 6.05
C ALA A 131 -0.01 -13.50 7.48
N ARG A 132 0.68 -12.94 8.48
CA ARG A 132 0.40 -13.12 9.90
C ARG A 132 1.07 -11.99 10.69
N GLN A 133 0.49 -11.57 11.81
CA GLN A 133 1.18 -10.67 12.75
C GLN A 133 2.46 -11.32 13.27
N ALA A 134 3.58 -10.60 13.19
CA ALA A 134 4.88 -11.09 13.62
C ALA A 134 5.71 -10.00 14.33
N PRO A 135 6.69 -10.39 15.18
CA PRO A 135 7.65 -9.45 15.72
C PRO A 135 8.44 -8.75 14.60
N TYR A 136 8.70 -7.47 14.77
CA TYR A 136 9.49 -6.69 13.83
C TYR A 136 10.48 -5.79 14.55
N ARG A 137 11.56 -5.43 13.87
CA ARG A 137 12.56 -4.46 14.33
C ARG A 137 12.66 -3.32 13.33
N VAL A 138 12.70 -2.09 13.84
CA VAL A 138 12.93 -0.88 13.03
C VAL A 138 14.28 -0.30 13.37
N TYR A 139 15.08 0.03 12.37
CA TYR A 139 16.35 0.71 12.56
C TYR A 139 16.71 1.54 11.34
N LYS A 140 17.69 2.42 11.52
CA LYS A 140 18.15 3.36 10.50
C LYS A 140 19.55 2.97 10.05
N LEU A 141 19.81 3.06 8.75
CA LEU A 141 21.13 2.92 8.16
C LEU A 141 21.49 4.23 7.47
N THR A 142 22.75 4.62 7.55
CA THR A 142 23.30 5.75 6.79
C THR A 142 24.19 5.20 5.66
N ARG A 143 24.44 6.03 4.64
CA ARG A 143 25.30 5.71 3.49
C ARG A 143 24.90 4.41 2.73
N PRO A 144 23.76 4.36 2.01
CA PRO A 144 22.73 5.41 1.85
C PRO A 144 21.73 5.45 3.02
N SER A 145 21.04 6.59 3.16
CA SER A 145 19.99 6.83 4.17
C SER A 145 18.80 5.91 3.95
N ARG A 146 18.62 4.94 4.86
CA ARG A 146 17.54 3.95 4.80
C ARG A 146 16.86 3.79 6.15
N VAL A 147 15.54 3.67 6.16
CA VAL A 147 14.79 3.11 7.29
C VAL A 147 14.47 1.67 6.94
N VAL A 148 14.89 0.74 7.80
CA VAL A 148 14.71 -0.70 7.61
C VAL A 148 13.71 -1.22 8.64
N VAL A 149 12.77 -2.04 8.17
CA VAL A 149 11.81 -2.78 8.97
C VAL A 149 12.00 -4.26 8.67
N ASP A 150 12.63 -4.98 9.59
CA ASP A 150 12.79 -6.43 9.50
C ASP A 150 11.63 -7.11 10.22
N ILE A 151 10.83 -7.87 9.48
CA ILE A 151 9.66 -8.60 9.99
C ILE A 151 10.02 -10.08 10.08
N THR A 152 9.93 -10.66 11.27
CA THR A 152 10.30 -12.06 11.51
C THR A 152 9.34 -13.01 10.78
N THR A 153 9.88 -13.95 10.01
CA THR A 153 9.13 -14.96 9.25
C THR A 153 9.65 -16.37 9.55
N PRO A 154 9.55 -16.85 10.82
CA PRO A 154 10.13 -18.15 11.21
C PRO A 154 9.29 -19.35 10.76
N TYR A 155 8.18 -19.11 10.09
CA TYR A 155 7.22 -20.14 9.67
C TYR A 155 7.54 -20.68 8.28
N ARG A 156 7.23 -21.96 8.07
CA ARG A 156 7.28 -22.57 6.74
C ARG A 156 6.06 -22.14 5.92
N THR A 157 6.27 -22.02 4.61
CA THR A 157 5.21 -21.80 3.64
C THR A 157 5.16 -22.96 2.66
N VAL A 158 4.00 -23.13 2.03
CA VAL A 158 3.82 -24.04 0.90
C VAL A 158 3.46 -23.21 -0.34
N PRO A 159 3.95 -23.60 -1.53
CA PRO A 159 3.56 -22.95 -2.76
C PRO A 159 2.10 -23.31 -3.09
N VAL A 160 1.28 -22.30 -3.36
CA VAL A 160 -0.07 -22.44 -3.93
C VAL A 160 -0.13 -21.68 -5.26
N ARG A 161 -1.10 -22.01 -6.10
CA ARG A 161 -1.32 -21.35 -7.39
C ARG A 161 -2.45 -20.34 -7.29
N ASP A 162 -2.18 -19.09 -7.61
CA ASP A 162 -3.21 -18.10 -7.91
C ASP A 162 -3.33 -17.93 -9.41
N TYR A 163 -4.56 -17.79 -9.88
CA TYR A 163 -4.86 -17.70 -11.30
C TYR A 163 -5.31 -16.29 -11.64
N PHE A 164 -4.56 -15.63 -12.52
CA PHE A 164 -4.83 -14.26 -12.96
C PHE A 164 -5.19 -14.23 -14.43
N LEU A 165 -6.02 -13.27 -14.85
CA LEU A 165 -6.29 -13.01 -16.26
C LEU A 165 -4.98 -12.78 -17.03
N ASN A 166 -4.79 -13.55 -18.09
CA ASN A 166 -3.76 -13.32 -19.09
C ASN A 166 -4.36 -12.51 -20.24
N THR A 167 -3.99 -11.23 -20.32
CA THR A 167 -4.56 -10.29 -21.29
C THR A 167 -4.30 -10.74 -22.74
N ALA A 168 -3.14 -11.35 -23.02
CA ALA A 168 -2.83 -11.84 -24.36
C ALA A 168 -3.70 -13.04 -24.75
N SER A 169 -3.88 -13.99 -23.82
CA SER A 169 -4.78 -15.14 -24.03
C SER A 169 -6.22 -14.68 -24.24
N TYR A 170 -6.71 -13.75 -23.41
CA TYR A 170 -8.06 -13.21 -23.49
C TYR A 170 -8.33 -12.48 -24.82
N ASN A 171 -7.41 -11.59 -25.24
CA ASN A 171 -7.56 -10.82 -26.48
C ASN A 171 -7.52 -11.69 -27.74
N THR A 172 -6.88 -12.86 -27.68
CA THR A 172 -6.76 -13.79 -28.81
C THR A 172 -7.78 -14.94 -28.75
N GLY A 173 -8.65 -14.97 -27.74
CA GLY A 173 -9.61 -16.07 -27.55
C GLY A 173 -8.95 -17.42 -27.21
N ARG A 174 -7.68 -17.42 -26.77
CA ARG A 174 -6.95 -18.65 -26.43
C ARG A 174 -7.25 -19.07 -24.99
N THR A 175 -7.97 -20.18 -24.83
CA THR A 175 -8.24 -20.75 -23.50
C THR A 175 -7.08 -21.62 -23.01
N PRO A 176 -6.82 -21.70 -21.68
CA PRO A 176 -7.46 -20.94 -20.62
C PRO A 176 -7.08 -19.45 -20.62
N TYR A 177 -8.03 -18.58 -20.26
CA TYR A 177 -7.79 -17.13 -20.15
C TYR A 177 -6.96 -16.75 -18.93
N THR A 178 -6.73 -17.67 -18.00
CA THR A 178 -5.93 -17.45 -16.81
C THR A 178 -4.56 -18.11 -16.90
N THR A 179 -3.54 -17.45 -16.35
CA THR A 179 -2.23 -18.04 -16.07
C THR A 179 -2.07 -18.25 -14.56
N ALA A 180 -1.56 -19.41 -14.17
CA ALA A 180 -1.23 -19.71 -12.78
C ALA A 180 0.13 -19.12 -12.39
N VAL A 181 0.23 -18.54 -11.20
CA VAL A 181 1.48 -18.07 -10.59
C VAL A 181 1.61 -18.63 -9.18
N GLN A 182 2.85 -18.86 -8.73
CA GLN A 182 3.09 -19.43 -7.41
C GLN A 182 3.08 -18.36 -6.32
N ARG A 183 2.54 -18.73 -5.16
CA ARG A 183 2.45 -17.88 -3.97
C ARG A 183 2.81 -18.67 -2.72
N PRO A 184 3.65 -18.14 -1.83
CA PRO A 184 3.88 -18.77 -0.54
C PRO A 184 2.69 -18.52 0.39
N VAL A 185 2.15 -19.59 0.98
CA VAL A 185 1.07 -19.49 1.98
C VAL A 185 1.41 -20.28 3.23
N ILE A 186 1.02 -19.76 4.40
CA ILE A 186 1.25 -20.37 5.70
C ILE A 186 0.17 -21.44 5.96
N PRO A 187 0.52 -22.73 6.14
CA PRO A 187 -0.42 -23.76 6.57
C PRO A 187 -0.93 -23.54 8.01
N PRO A 188 -2.08 -24.10 8.41
CA PRO A 188 -2.95 -25.00 7.64
C PRO A 188 -4.01 -24.28 6.78
N ALA A 189 -4.19 -22.96 6.92
CA ALA A 189 -5.24 -22.19 6.26
C ALA A 189 -4.93 -21.87 4.78
N THR A 190 -4.44 -22.86 4.02
CA THR A 190 -3.88 -22.67 2.66
C THR A 190 -4.88 -22.12 1.65
N ALA A 191 -6.14 -22.56 1.70
CA ALA A 191 -7.19 -22.03 0.82
C ALA A 191 -7.55 -20.58 1.13
N CYS A 192 -7.53 -20.18 2.41
CA CYS A 192 -7.76 -18.78 2.81
C CYS A 192 -6.58 -17.90 2.34
N GLY A 193 -5.35 -18.35 2.61
CA GLY A 193 -4.16 -17.63 2.18
C GLY A 193 -4.02 -17.54 0.65
N ALA A 194 -4.45 -18.55 -0.11
CA ALA A 194 -4.52 -18.47 -1.58
C ALA A 194 -5.48 -17.34 -2.01
N LEU A 195 -6.69 -17.26 -1.44
CA LEU A 195 -7.58 -16.14 -1.74
C LEU A 195 -6.99 -14.78 -1.35
N GLN A 196 -6.31 -14.68 -0.20
CA GLN A 196 -5.63 -13.42 0.16
C GLN A 196 -4.59 -13.03 -0.90
N ARG A 197 -3.76 -13.97 -1.33
CA ARG A 197 -2.75 -13.72 -2.36
C ARG A 197 -3.40 -13.34 -3.70
N LEU A 198 -4.54 -13.93 -4.04
CA LEU A 198 -5.31 -13.59 -5.23
C LEU A 198 -5.83 -12.15 -5.16
N PHE A 199 -6.45 -11.77 -4.04
CA PHE A 199 -6.94 -10.40 -3.82
C PHE A 199 -5.82 -9.36 -3.71
N ALA A 200 -4.60 -9.77 -3.34
CA ALA A 200 -3.44 -8.89 -3.42
C ALA A 200 -3.06 -8.62 -4.89
N GLY A 201 -3.42 -9.50 -5.82
CA GLY A 201 -3.20 -9.33 -7.25
C GLY A 201 -1.81 -9.74 -7.72
N PRO A 202 -1.50 -9.54 -9.02
CA PRO A 202 -0.20 -9.88 -9.56
C PRO A 202 0.90 -8.95 -9.03
N THR A 203 2.12 -9.48 -8.96
CA THR A 203 3.34 -8.72 -8.69
C THR A 203 3.65 -7.76 -9.84
N GLN A 204 4.59 -6.82 -9.64
CA GLN A 204 4.97 -5.91 -10.72
C GLN A 204 5.57 -6.64 -11.93
N ALA A 205 6.34 -7.71 -11.71
CA ALA A 205 6.92 -8.52 -12.79
C ALA A 205 5.83 -9.26 -13.58
N GLU A 206 4.84 -9.83 -12.90
CA GLU A 206 3.71 -10.51 -13.54
C GLU A 206 2.80 -9.54 -14.30
N LYS A 207 2.62 -8.31 -13.78
CA LYS A 207 1.93 -7.25 -14.52
C LYS A 207 2.68 -6.89 -15.80
N ALA A 208 4.01 -6.86 -15.78
CA ALA A 208 4.83 -6.64 -16.97
C ALA A 208 4.68 -7.78 -18.00
N GLN A 209 4.38 -9.00 -17.54
CA GLN A 209 4.03 -10.15 -18.39
C GLN A 209 2.57 -10.14 -18.90
N GLY A 210 1.80 -9.08 -18.61
CA GLY A 210 0.41 -8.96 -19.06
C GLY A 210 -0.64 -9.62 -18.17
N LEU A 211 -0.26 -10.09 -16.97
CA LEU A 211 -1.22 -10.63 -16.00
C LEU A 211 -1.98 -9.52 -15.29
N ARG A 212 -3.28 -9.70 -15.09
CA ARG A 212 -4.19 -8.73 -14.47
C ARG A 212 -5.11 -9.44 -13.49
N PHE A 213 -5.49 -8.73 -12.42
CA PHE A 213 -6.52 -9.18 -11.50
C PHE A 213 -7.85 -8.52 -11.85
N VAL A 214 -8.90 -9.31 -12.08
CA VAL A 214 -10.25 -8.81 -12.40
C VAL A 214 -11.12 -8.85 -11.15
N SER A 215 -11.23 -7.71 -10.48
CA SER A 215 -11.97 -7.66 -9.21
C SER A 215 -13.49 -7.81 -9.34
N SER A 216 -14.08 -7.51 -10.51
CA SER A 216 -15.55 -7.37 -10.66
C SER A 216 -16.19 -6.51 -9.57
N ARG A 217 -15.50 -5.43 -9.17
CA ARG A 217 -15.84 -4.50 -8.06
C ARG A 217 -15.86 -5.13 -6.66
N ALA A 218 -15.36 -6.36 -6.50
CA ALA A 218 -15.09 -6.93 -5.19
C ALA A 218 -13.97 -6.15 -4.50
N THR A 219 -14.16 -5.87 -3.22
CA THR A 219 -13.15 -5.21 -2.38
C THR A 219 -12.35 -6.18 -1.53
N GLY A 220 -12.70 -7.47 -1.56
CA GLY A 220 -12.16 -8.52 -0.70
C GLY A 220 -13.17 -9.65 -0.51
N PHE A 221 -12.97 -10.41 0.55
CA PHE A 221 -13.89 -11.44 1.02
C PHE A 221 -13.98 -11.40 2.55
N SER A 222 -15.18 -11.62 3.08
CA SER A 222 -15.43 -11.60 4.54
C SER A 222 -15.32 -12.97 5.16
N LYS A 223 -15.51 -14.04 4.36
CA LYS A 223 -15.56 -15.41 4.86
C LYS A 223 -15.23 -16.43 3.78
N LEU A 224 -14.45 -17.43 4.17
CA LEU A 224 -14.25 -18.67 3.42
C LEU A 224 -14.58 -19.85 4.35
N THR A 225 -15.37 -20.81 3.87
CA THR A 225 -15.55 -22.09 4.56
C THR A 225 -15.37 -23.24 3.59
N VAL A 226 -14.65 -24.28 4.01
CA VAL A 226 -14.48 -25.51 3.23
C VAL A 226 -15.07 -26.65 4.04
N LYS A 227 -16.18 -27.22 3.56
CA LYS A 227 -16.87 -28.34 4.24
C LYS A 227 -17.41 -29.32 3.21
N ARG A 228 -17.18 -30.62 3.43
CA ARG A 228 -17.69 -31.72 2.60
C ARG A 228 -17.44 -31.51 1.09
N GLY A 229 -16.23 -31.11 0.72
CA GLY A 229 -15.90 -30.88 -0.70
C GLY A 229 -16.35 -29.54 -1.28
N VAL A 230 -16.98 -28.66 -0.50
CA VAL A 230 -17.54 -27.39 -1.01
C VAL A 230 -16.87 -26.20 -0.32
N ALA A 231 -16.23 -25.35 -1.12
CA ALA A 231 -15.74 -24.05 -0.69
C ALA A 231 -16.82 -22.98 -0.87
N ARG A 232 -17.16 -22.25 0.19
CA ARG A 232 -18.11 -21.13 0.15
C ARG A 232 -17.35 -19.84 0.44
N VAL A 233 -17.33 -18.93 -0.53
CA VAL A 233 -16.62 -17.65 -0.48
C VAL A 233 -17.65 -16.53 -0.43
N TYR A 234 -17.55 -15.64 0.56
CA TYR A 234 -18.43 -14.47 0.69
C TYR A 234 -17.64 -13.22 0.33
N LEU A 235 -17.96 -12.63 -0.81
CA LEU A 235 -17.25 -11.45 -1.33
C LEU A 235 -17.77 -10.17 -0.67
N THR A 236 -16.90 -9.18 -0.55
CA THR A 236 -17.26 -7.83 -0.09
C THR A 236 -17.28 -6.86 -1.26
N GLY A 237 -17.99 -5.73 -1.09
CA GLY A 237 -18.13 -4.71 -2.12
C GLY A 237 -19.42 -4.86 -2.94
N ARG A 238 -19.63 -3.92 -3.87
CA ARG A 238 -20.80 -3.91 -4.76
C ARG A 238 -20.43 -4.59 -6.07
N LEU A 239 -20.53 -5.92 -6.07
CA LEU A 239 -20.16 -6.77 -7.20
C LEU A 239 -20.87 -6.35 -8.48
N SER A 240 -20.13 -6.41 -9.59
CA SER A 240 -20.67 -6.25 -10.94
C SER A 240 -19.74 -6.92 -11.95
N GLY A 241 -20.28 -7.86 -12.72
CA GLY A 241 -19.65 -8.43 -13.91
C GLY A 241 -19.72 -7.48 -15.11
N ALA A 242 -20.61 -6.48 -15.07
CA ALA A 242 -20.80 -5.50 -16.13
C ALA A 242 -21.01 -6.11 -17.55
N GLY A 243 -21.65 -7.28 -17.62
CA GLY A 243 -21.87 -8.01 -18.87
C GLY A 243 -20.62 -8.73 -19.41
N SER A 244 -19.57 -8.88 -18.59
CA SER A 244 -18.32 -9.48 -19.02
C SER A 244 -18.36 -11.00 -18.99
N THR A 245 -17.84 -11.63 -20.04
CA THR A 245 -17.60 -13.07 -20.13
C THR A 245 -16.46 -13.55 -19.23
N PHE A 246 -15.73 -12.65 -18.57
CA PHE A 246 -14.70 -12.96 -17.59
C PHE A 246 -14.90 -12.15 -16.31
N THR A 247 -14.99 -12.82 -15.18
CA THR A 247 -15.21 -12.20 -13.87
C THR A 247 -14.22 -12.73 -12.83
N ILE A 248 -14.23 -12.14 -11.64
CA ILE A 248 -13.47 -12.65 -10.49
C ILE A 248 -13.75 -14.13 -10.18
N ALA A 249 -14.92 -14.66 -10.59
CA ALA A 249 -15.25 -16.06 -10.41
C ALA A 249 -14.32 -16.99 -11.21
N ASP A 250 -13.86 -16.56 -12.39
CA ASP A 250 -12.97 -17.30 -13.27
C ASP A 250 -11.54 -17.35 -12.73
N GLU A 251 -11.20 -16.46 -11.79
CA GLU A 251 -9.94 -16.46 -11.03
C GLU A 251 -10.08 -17.27 -9.72
N ILE A 252 -11.18 -17.10 -8.98
CA ILE A 252 -11.42 -17.77 -7.69
C ILE A 252 -11.59 -19.29 -7.84
N LYS A 253 -12.38 -19.75 -8.83
CA LYS A 253 -12.68 -21.17 -9.00
C LYS A 253 -11.41 -22.03 -9.20
N PRO A 254 -10.52 -21.77 -10.17
CA PRO A 254 -9.31 -22.56 -10.34
C PRO A 254 -8.34 -22.41 -9.14
N THR A 255 -8.27 -21.22 -8.53
CA THR A 255 -7.46 -20.98 -7.33
C THR A 255 -7.91 -21.85 -6.16
N LEU A 256 -9.21 -22.11 -5.98
CA LEU A 256 -9.69 -23.00 -4.91
C LEU A 256 -9.72 -24.47 -5.31
N LYS A 257 -10.03 -24.78 -6.57
CA LYS A 257 -10.10 -26.17 -7.07
C LYS A 257 -8.72 -26.84 -7.20
N GLN A 258 -7.63 -26.10 -7.01
CA GLN A 258 -6.31 -26.70 -6.89
C GLN A 258 -6.17 -27.64 -5.68
N PHE A 259 -6.98 -27.43 -4.63
CA PHE A 259 -6.94 -28.23 -3.42
C PHE A 259 -7.84 -29.47 -3.60
N PRO A 260 -7.31 -30.70 -3.49
CA PRO A 260 -8.10 -31.92 -3.75
C PRO A 260 -9.34 -32.06 -2.85
N SER A 261 -9.35 -31.42 -1.69
CA SER A 261 -10.48 -31.37 -0.76
C SER A 261 -11.63 -30.46 -1.22
N ILE A 262 -11.47 -29.70 -2.32
CA ILE A 262 -12.46 -28.77 -2.86
C ILE A 262 -12.89 -29.25 -4.25
N LYS A 263 -14.11 -29.81 -4.31
CA LYS A 263 -14.76 -30.26 -5.55
C LYS A 263 -15.60 -29.15 -6.18
N TRP A 264 -16.25 -28.33 -5.34
CA TRP A 264 -17.18 -27.28 -5.76
C TRP A 264 -16.89 -25.96 -5.08
N VAL A 265 -17.09 -24.86 -5.82
CA VAL A 265 -16.90 -23.49 -5.33
C VAL A 265 -18.21 -22.72 -5.47
N LYS A 266 -18.72 -22.23 -4.34
CA LYS A 266 -19.91 -21.39 -4.24
C LYS A 266 -19.49 -19.98 -3.84
N ILE A 267 -19.64 -19.03 -4.74
CA ILE A 267 -19.32 -17.63 -4.52
C ILE A 267 -20.62 -16.91 -4.17
N TYR A 268 -20.58 -16.12 -3.10
CA TYR A 268 -21.68 -15.33 -2.58
C TYR A 268 -21.36 -13.85 -2.68
N ASP A 269 -22.37 -13.03 -2.93
CA ASP A 269 -22.27 -11.57 -2.83
C ASP A 269 -22.21 -11.11 -1.36
N ALA A 270 -22.06 -9.80 -1.15
CA ALA A 270 -22.00 -9.20 0.18
C ALA A 270 -23.29 -9.34 0.99
N ARG A 271 -24.41 -9.71 0.34
CA ARG A 271 -25.71 -9.99 0.99
C ARG A 271 -25.93 -11.48 1.24
N GLY A 272 -24.97 -12.33 0.88
CA GLY A 272 -25.05 -13.78 1.06
C GLY A 272 -25.89 -14.48 0.00
N HIS A 273 -26.05 -13.91 -1.20
CA HIS A 273 -26.76 -14.54 -2.31
C HIS A 273 -25.81 -15.27 -3.26
N THR A 274 -26.24 -16.43 -3.75
CA THR A 274 -25.66 -17.18 -4.86
C THR A 274 -26.80 -17.92 -5.56
N GLN A 275 -26.65 -18.27 -6.83
CA GLN A 275 -27.78 -18.83 -7.60
C GLN A 275 -28.12 -20.27 -7.21
N GLN A 276 -27.10 -21.08 -6.95
CA GLN A 276 -27.22 -22.49 -6.61
C GLN A 276 -26.46 -22.75 -5.30
N PRO A 277 -27.05 -22.41 -4.14
CA PRO A 277 -26.38 -22.54 -2.84
C PRO A 277 -26.10 -23.99 -2.43
N TYR A 278 -26.85 -24.94 -2.99
CA TYR A 278 -26.78 -26.37 -2.68
C TYR A 278 -26.34 -27.19 -3.91
N GLY A 279 -26.19 -28.50 -3.71
CA GLY A 279 -25.90 -29.45 -4.78
C GLY A 279 -24.45 -29.48 -5.27
N PRO A 280 -24.12 -30.46 -6.12
CA PRO A 280 -22.78 -30.71 -6.63
C PRO A 280 -22.48 -29.86 -7.87
N SER A 281 -22.43 -28.55 -7.70
CA SER A 281 -22.10 -27.61 -8.78
C SER A 281 -21.31 -26.42 -8.27
N ASP A 282 -20.59 -25.71 -9.14
CA ASP A 282 -20.12 -24.37 -8.80
C ASP A 282 -21.29 -23.39 -8.82
N SER A 283 -21.16 -22.25 -8.14
CA SER A 283 -22.16 -21.19 -8.22
C SER A 283 -21.57 -19.81 -8.05
N VAL A 284 -22.20 -18.84 -8.71
CA VAL A 284 -21.88 -17.41 -8.64
C VAL A 284 -23.18 -16.64 -8.38
N PRO A 285 -23.14 -15.45 -7.76
CA PRO A 285 -24.28 -14.56 -7.70
C PRO A 285 -24.62 -14.02 -9.10
N ARG A 286 -25.90 -13.68 -9.33
CA ARG A 286 -26.36 -13.06 -10.59
C ARG A 286 -25.56 -11.82 -10.98
N SER A 287 -25.04 -11.07 -10.00
CA SER A 287 -24.20 -9.89 -10.24
C SER A 287 -22.88 -10.19 -10.95
N LEU A 288 -22.46 -11.46 -11.05
CA LEU A 288 -21.27 -11.92 -11.73
C LEU A 288 -21.59 -12.80 -12.95
N GLU A 289 -22.85 -12.84 -13.38
CA GLU A 289 -23.17 -13.45 -14.67
C GLU A 289 -22.68 -12.55 -15.82
N PRO A 290 -22.21 -13.14 -16.93
CA PRO A 290 -22.00 -12.46 -18.20
C PRO A 290 -23.27 -11.79 -18.74
#